data_AF-A0A6P2BRP5-F1
#
_entry.id   AF-A0A6P2BRP5-F1
#
_cell.length_a   1.000
_cell.length_b   1.000
_cell.length_c   1.000
_cell.angle_alpha   90.00
_cell.angle_beta   90.00
_cell.angle_gamma   90.00
#
_symmetry.space_group_name_H-M   'P 1'
#
loop_
_entity.id
_entity.type
_entity.pdbx_description
1 polymer ?
#
loop_
_entity_poly.entity_id
_entity_poly.type
_entity_poly.pdbx_seq_one_letter_code
_entity_poly.pdbx_strand_id
1 'polypeptide(L)'
;MALRNAAQKLKRHLLPGSVLYSSSEPCPMCLTACYWARVSRLVFGATSYDVATYGFEDLQLYRELATNTDQRSLPEASADESLRTLAADVLRDWANTFPEPVTPKY
;
A
#
# COMPACT_ATOMS: atom_id res chain seq x y z
N MET A 1 4.55 12.25 1.16
CA MET A 1 4.38 13.49 0.36
C MET A 1 5.14 13.47 -0.96
N ALA A 2 6.43 13.05 -0.99
CA ALA A 2 7.25 13.06 -2.20
C ALA A 2 6.60 12.40 -3.44
N LEU A 3 6.03 11.20 -3.29
CA LEU A 3 5.35 10.50 -4.40
C LEU A 3 4.20 11.30 -5.01
N ARG A 4 3.34 11.90 -4.17
CA ARG A 4 2.20 12.71 -4.63
C ARG A 4 2.68 13.97 -5.36
N ASN A 5 3.68 14.65 -4.82
CA ASN A 5 4.23 15.88 -5.43
C ASN A 5 4.89 15.57 -6.78
N ALA A 6 5.67 14.48 -6.86
CA ALA A 6 6.25 14.03 -8.12
C ALA A 6 5.17 13.67 -9.14
N ALA A 7 4.13 12.95 -8.71
CA ALA A 7 3.02 12.56 -9.58
C ALA A 7 2.25 13.77 -10.13
N GLN A 8 1.98 14.77 -9.29
CA GLN A 8 1.34 16.02 -9.70
C GLN A 8 2.21 16.78 -10.70
N LYS A 9 3.50 16.95 -10.41
CA LYS A 9 4.44 17.66 -11.29
C LYS A 9 4.58 16.98 -12.66
N LEU A 10 4.62 15.66 -12.68
CA LEU A 10 4.76 14.85 -13.90
C LEU A 10 3.43 14.52 -14.58
N LYS A 11 2.30 14.93 -13.97
CA LYS A 11 0.92 14.62 -14.43
C LYS A 11 0.69 13.12 -14.70
N ARG A 12 1.29 12.26 -13.86
CA ARG A 12 1.14 10.80 -13.92
C ARG A 12 1.34 10.19 -12.54
N HIS A 13 0.65 9.10 -12.22
CA HIS A 13 0.75 8.45 -10.91
C HIS A 13 1.81 7.32 -10.87
N LEU A 14 2.18 6.78 -12.04
CA LEU A 14 3.28 5.82 -12.16
C LEU A 14 4.61 6.54 -12.37
N LEU A 15 5.63 6.11 -11.64
CA LEU A 15 6.97 6.68 -11.60
C LEU A 15 8.06 5.64 -11.96
N PRO A 16 7.93 4.83 -13.03
CA PRO A 16 9.00 3.94 -13.47
C PRO A 16 10.28 4.72 -13.79
N GLY A 17 11.42 4.09 -13.51
CA GLY A 17 12.76 4.68 -13.65
C GLY A 17 13.14 5.64 -12.53
N SER A 18 12.27 5.88 -11.55
CA SER A 18 12.56 6.78 -10.43
C SER A 18 13.34 6.09 -9.31
N VAL A 19 14.14 6.89 -8.60
CA VAL A 19 14.77 6.51 -7.33
C VAL A 19 14.18 7.39 -6.23
N LEU A 20 13.60 6.78 -5.20
CA LEU A 20 13.15 7.50 -4.00
C LEU A 20 14.25 7.47 -2.95
N TYR A 21 14.62 8.65 -2.45
CA TYR A 21 15.50 8.81 -1.30
C TYR A 21 14.67 9.19 -0.08
N SER A 22 14.89 8.50 1.04
CA SER A 22 14.18 8.71 2.30
C SER A 22 15.17 8.86 3.45
N SER A 23 14.83 9.65 4.46
CA SER A 23 15.65 9.79 5.67
C SER A 23 15.68 8.50 6.50
N SER A 24 14.60 7.72 6.46
CA SER A 24 14.46 6.44 7.15
C SER A 24 13.83 5.38 6.26
N GLU A 25 14.02 4.12 6.63
CA GLU A 25 13.33 2.97 6.07
C GLU A 25 11.81 3.20 6.16
N PRO A 26 11.06 2.97 5.07
CA PRO A 26 9.64 3.30 5.04
C PRO A 26 8.83 2.34 5.90
N CYS A 27 7.84 2.87 6.63
CA CYS A 27 6.76 2.07 7.19
C CYS A 27 5.98 1.31 6.09
N PRO A 28 5.17 0.30 6.45
CA PRO A 28 4.49 -0.54 5.46
C PRO A 28 3.60 0.24 4.47
N MET A 29 2.93 1.29 4.93
CA MET A 29 2.13 2.17 4.07
C MET A 29 2.99 2.85 3.01
N CYS A 30 4.12 3.44 3.42
CA CYS A 30 5.02 4.14 2.51
C CYS A 30 5.70 3.20 1.53
N LEU A 31 6.10 2.00 1.98
CA LEU A 31 6.67 0.98 1.12
C LEU A 31 5.66 0.50 0.07
N THR A 32 4.44 0.20 0.50
CA THR A 32 3.34 -0.19 -0.39
C THR A 32 3.03 0.90 -1.42
N ALA A 33 3.05 2.17 -1.02
CA ALA A 33 2.90 3.30 -1.93
C ALA A 33 4.02 3.35 -3.01
N CYS A 34 5.25 2.97 -2.67
CA CYS A 34 6.34 2.88 -3.65
C CYS A 34 6.08 1.79 -4.69
N TYR A 35 5.58 0.63 -4.26
CA TYR A 35 5.17 -0.46 -5.18
C TYR A 35 4.05 -0.04 -6.11
N TRP A 36 2.99 0.60 -5.59
CA TRP A 36 1.88 1.12 -6.39
C TRP A 36 2.36 2.16 -7.42
N ALA A 37 3.27 3.04 -7.00
CA ALA A 37 3.86 4.06 -7.87
C ALA A 37 4.93 3.51 -8.83
N ARG A 38 5.29 2.22 -8.77
CA ARG A 38 6.34 1.61 -9.62
C ARG A 38 7.70 2.32 -9.49
N VAL A 39 8.05 2.76 -8.28
CA VAL A 39 9.39 3.27 -7.99
C VAL A 39 10.41 2.17 -8.25
N SER A 40 11.48 2.47 -8.98
CA SER A 40 12.45 1.45 -9.40
C SER A 40 13.48 1.13 -8.32
N ARG A 41 13.81 2.10 -7.47
CA ARG A 41 14.74 1.91 -6.36
C ARG A 41 14.39 2.81 -5.19
N LEU A 42 14.51 2.28 -3.98
CA LEU A 42 14.41 3.02 -2.74
C LEU A 42 15.78 3.03 -2.06
N VAL A 43 16.20 4.20 -1.57
CA VAL A 43 17.41 4.39 -0.77
C VAL A 43 17.00 5.08 0.52
N PHE A 44 17.43 4.55 1.67
CA PHE A 44 17.11 5.11 2.99
C PHE A 44 18.34 5.28 3.86
N GLY A 45 18.26 6.20 4.84
CA GLY A 45 19.31 6.46 5.83
C GLY A 45 19.17 5.60 7.08
N ALA A 46 18.28 6.00 7.98
CA ALA A 46 17.99 5.28 9.23
C ALA A 46 17.19 3.99 8.98
N THR A 47 17.43 2.96 9.78
CA THR A 47 16.70 1.68 9.71
C THR A 47 15.39 1.75 10.49
N SER A 48 14.50 0.79 10.27
CA SER A 48 13.28 0.68 11.09
C SER A 48 13.58 0.41 12.58
N TYR A 49 14.75 -0.15 12.93
CA TYR A 49 15.18 -0.31 14.33
C TYR A 49 15.61 1.01 14.97
N ASP A 50 16.33 1.86 14.23
CA ASP A 50 16.67 3.20 14.68
C ASP A 50 15.39 4.00 14.96
N VAL A 51 14.44 3.95 14.02
CA VAL A 51 13.13 4.60 14.12
C VAL A 51 12.35 4.09 15.35
N ALA A 52 12.32 2.77 15.57
CA ALA A 52 11.65 2.17 16.73
C ALA A 52 12.25 2.61 18.08
N THR A 53 13.56 2.85 18.14
CA THR A 53 14.24 3.33 19.37
C THR A 53 13.70 4.68 19.83
N TYR A 54 13.20 5.50 18.90
CA TYR A 54 12.61 6.81 19.19
C TYR A 54 11.07 6.79 19.28
N GLY A 55 10.47 5.61 19.44
CA GLY A 55 9.04 5.46 19.76
C GLY A 55 8.09 5.43 18.57
N PHE A 56 8.61 5.28 17.36
CA PHE A 56 7.78 5.09 16.17
C PHE A 56 7.40 3.62 15.96
N GLU A 57 6.18 3.38 15.47
CA GLU A 57 5.54 2.06 15.42
C GLU A 57 5.82 1.28 14.11
N ASP A 58 6.71 1.75 13.23
CA ASP A 58 6.95 1.19 11.90
C ASP A 58 7.15 -0.33 11.91
N LEU A 59 8.01 -0.84 12.80
CA LEU A 59 8.26 -2.29 12.97
C LEU A 59 7.04 -3.04 13.52
N GLN A 60 6.28 -2.42 14.41
CA GLN A 60 5.07 -3.02 14.95
C GLN A 60 4.01 -3.17 13.85
N LEU A 61 3.85 -2.16 13.01
CA LEU A 61 2.94 -2.21 11.86
C LEU A 61 3.37 -3.28 10.84
N TYR A 62 4.67 -3.48 10.62
CA TYR A 62 5.14 -4.61 9.80
C TYR A 62 4.73 -5.96 10.39
N ARG A 63 4.80 -6.12 11.71
CA ARG A 63 4.38 -7.35 12.39
C ARG A 63 2.88 -7.58 12.28
N GLU A 64 2.07 -6.55 12.55
CA GLU A 64 0.60 -6.62 12.43
C GLU A 64 0.15 -7.09 11.04
N LEU A 65 0.81 -6.62 9.97
CA LEU A 65 0.49 -7.03 8.61
C LEU A 65 0.87 -8.48 8.31
N ALA A 66 1.89 -9.03 8.99
CA ALA A 66 2.28 -10.43 8.89
C ALA A 66 1.45 -11.36 9.80
N THR A 67 0.72 -10.81 10.77
CA THR A 67 -0.20 -11.54 11.64
C THR A 67 -1.46 -11.95 10.90
N ASN A 68 -1.99 -13.13 11.23
CA ASN A 68 -3.28 -13.60 10.72
C ASN A 68 -4.40 -12.61 11.09
N THR A 69 -5.38 -12.44 10.21
CA THR A 69 -6.46 -11.45 10.38
C THR A 69 -7.22 -11.59 11.70
N ASP A 70 -7.42 -12.81 12.21
CA ASP A 70 -8.11 -13.11 13.47
C ASP A 70 -7.28 -12.77 14.72
N GLN A 71 -5.99 -12.47 14.56
CA GLN A 71 -5.03 -12.22 15.64
C GLN A 71 -4.45 -10.80 15.62
N ARG A 72 -4.83 -9.97 14.65
CA ARG A 72 -4.42 -8.57 14.59
C ARG A 72 -5.03 -7.77 15.73
N SER A 73 -4.32 -6.72 16.17
CA SER A 73 -4.84 -5.81 17.19
C SER A 73 -6.01 -4.96 16.70
N LEU A 74 -6.12 -4.73 15.38
CA LEU A 74 -7.27 -4.09 14.76
C LEU A 74 -8.39 -5.13 14.55
N PRO A 75 -9.54 -5.00 15.22
CA PRO A 75 -10.67 -5.89 14.96
C PRO A 75 -11.22 -5.64 13.56
N GLU A 76 -11.20 -6.68 12.73
CA GLU A 76 -11.77 -6.69 11.38
C GLU A 76 -13.09 -7.48 11.40
N ALA A 77 -14.13 -6.93 10.78
CA ALA A 77 -15.41 -7.61 10.61
C ALA A 77 -15.90 -7.45 9.17
N SER A 78 -16.35 -8.55 8.56
CA SER A 78 -17.04 -8.48 7.27
C SER A 78 -18.47 -8.00 7.44
N ALA A 79 -18.96 -7.22 6.49
CA ALA A 79 -20.39 -6.93 6.38
C ALA A 79 -21.20 -8.22 6.10
N ASP A 80 -22.52 -8.15 6.26
CA ASP A 80 -23.41 -9.26 5.91
C ASP A 80 -23.34 -9.59 4.41
N GLU A 81 -23.85 -10.78 4.05
CA GLU A 81 -23.75 -11.30 2.68
C GLU A 81 -24.45 -10.40 1.64
N SER A 82 -25.51 -9.69 2.02
CA SER A 82 -26.24 -8.80 1.11
C SER A 82 -25.38 -7.57 0.77
N LEU A 83 -24.77 -6.93 1.77
CA LEU A 83 -23.86 -5.80 1.57
C LEU A 83 -22.57 -6.21 0.87
N ARG A 84 -22.03 -7.38 1.21
CA ARG A 84 -20.85 -7.94 0.55
C ARG A 84 -21.11 -8.22 -0.94
N THR A 85 -22.30 -8.72 -1.28
CA THR A 85 -22.70 -8.93 -2.69
C THR A 85 -22.79 -7.60 -3.44
N LEU A 86 -23.47 -6.60 -2.86
CA LEU A 86 -23.56 -5.26 -3.46
C LEU A 86 -22.18 -4.62 -3.68
N ALA A 87 -21.27 -4.75 -2.71
CA ALA A 87 -19.90 -4.24 -2.85
C ALA A 87 -19.12 -4.98 -3.94
N ALA A 88 -19.30 -6.29 -4.08
CA ALA A 88 -18.67 -7.09 -5.12
C ALA A 88 -19.21 -6.77 -6.52
N ASP A 89 -20.50 -6.44 -6.64
CA ASP A 89 -21.10 -6.03 -7.92
C ASP A 89 -20.51 -4.72 -8.44
N VAL A 90 -20.19 -3.75 -7.56
CA VAL A 90 -19.48 -2.51 -7.97
C VAL A 90 -18.11 -2.82 -8.58
N LEU A 91 -17.39 -3.80 -8.04
CA LEU A 91 -16.10 -4.23 -8.60
C LEU A 91 -16.29 -4.94 -9.95
N ARG A 92 -17.36 -5.73 -10.11
CA ARG A 92 -17.72 -6.38 -11.37
C ARG A 92 -18.08 -5.34 -12.44
N ASP A 93 -18.88 -4.34 -12.09
CA ASP A 93 -19.25 -3.26 -13.00
C ASP A 93 -18.03 -2.48 -13.46
N TRP A 94 -17.12 -2.15 -12.54
CA TRP A 94 -15.83 -1.54 -12.88
C TRP A 94 -15.00 -2.43 -13.81
N ALA A 95 -14.92 -3.74 -13.54
CA ALA A 95 -14.20 -4.69 -14.39
C ALA A 95 -14.76 -4.76 -15.82
N ASN A 96 -16.09 -4.67 -15.98
CA ASN A 96 -16.76 -4.68 -17.29
C ASN A 96 -16.49 -3.43 -18.14
N THR A 97 -15.89 -2.38 -17.57
CA THR A 97 -15.47 -1.19 -18.32
C THR A 97 -14.16 -1.39 -19.10
N PHE A 98 -13.39 -2.43 -18.78
CA PHE A 98 -12.14 -2.72 -19.47
C PHE A 98 -12.36 -3.39 -20.83
N PRO A 99 -11.53 -3.08 -21.83
CA PRO A 99 -11.61 -3.73 -23.14
C PRO A 99 -11.20 -5.20 -23.11
N GLU A 100 -10.39 -5.59 -22.12
CA GLU A 100 -9.87 -6.95 -21.94
C GLU A 100 -10.33 -7.54 -20.61
N PRO A 101 -10.51 -8.86 -20.50
CA PRO A 101 -10.91 -9.50 -19.26
C PRO A 101 -9.90 -9.26 -18.11
N VAL A 102 -10.41 -8.96 -16.92
CA VAL A 102 -9.57 -8.81 -15.73
C VAL A 102 -8.99 -10.17 -15.32
N THR A 103 -7.67 -10.24 -15.17
CA THR A 103 -7.00 -11.42 -14.60
C THR A 103 -6.94 -11.31 -13.07
N PRO A 104 -7.52 -12.28 -12.32
CA PRO A 104 -7.41 -12.31 -10.86
C PRO A 104 -5.95 -12.42 -10.39
N LYS A 105 -5.65 -11.79 -9.25
CA LYS A 105 -4.33 -11.80 -8.61
C LYS A 105 -4.47 -12.46 -7.24
N TYR A 106 -4.43 -13.79 -7.22
CA TYR A 106 -4.35 -14.60 -6.00
C TYR A 106 -2.89 -14.89 -5.66
#